data_AF-A0A061GFJ4-F1
#
_entry.id   AF-A0A061GFJ4-F1
#
_cell.length_a   1.000
_cell.length_b   1.000
_cell.length_c   1.000
_cell.angle_alpha   90.00
_cell.angle_beta   90.00
_cell.angle_gamma   90.00
#
_symmetry.space_group_name_H-M   'P 1'
#
loop_
_entity.id
_entity.type
_entity.pdbx_description
1 polymer ?
#
loop_
_entity_poly.entity_id
_entity_poly.type
_entity_poly.pdbx_seq_one_letter_code
_entity_poly.pdbx_strand_id
1 'polypeptide(L)'
;MMLVNESNWPVWEASLYPTDTLLLGQVMRENQRLTSRITSVNASQGLFYLSLNSLGMVAYLMGDKPTQCLTVGPAAEAVALSTPKQVRHLKFVQFIVGGIGFYFQTKGKMNKTALNVSSSATIQFLRLDIDGGLRIYGWNPRDR
;
A
#
# COMPACT_ATOMS: atom_id res chain seq x y z
N MET A 1 -4.32 -15.87 4.32
CA MET A 1 -5.04 -17.15 4.10
C MET A 1 -4.78 -17.59 2.68
N MET A 2 -4.59 -18.89 2.47
CA MET A 2 -4.26 -19.49 1.19
C MET A 2 -5.12 -20.75 1.04
N LEU A 3 -5.75 -20.91 -0.12
CA LEU A 3 -6.42 -22.14 -0.51
C LEU A 3 -5.43 -22.91 -1.39
N VAL A 4 -5.25 -24.19 -1.09
CA VAL A 4 -4.39 -25.10 -1.86
C VAL A 4 -5.19 -26.25 -2.44
N ASN A 5 -4.76 -26.79 -3.58
CA ASN A 5 -5.35 -27.99 -4.15
C ASN A 5 -4.80 -29.26 -3.47
N GLU A 6 -5.28 -30.43 -3.90
CA GLU A 6 -4.86 -31.75 -3.40
C GLU A 6 -3.35 -32.01 -3.54
N SER A 7 -2.68 -31.32 -4.47
CA SER A 7 -1.24 -31.38 -4.67
C SER A 7 -0.46 -30.31 -3.87
N ASN A 8 -1.10 -29.66 -2.89
CA ASN A 8 -0.55 -28.57 -2.08
C ASN A 8 -0.15 -27.32 -2.87
N TRP A 9 -0.65 -27.13 -4.10
CA TRP A 9 -0.41 -25.92 -4.88
C TRP A 9 -1.39 -24.80 -4.53
N PRO A 10 -0.94 -23.54 -4.38
CA PRO A 10 -1.83 -22.40 -4.25
C PRO A 10 -2.81 -22.32 -5.40
N VAL A 11 -4.10 -22.28 -5.07
CA VAL A 11 -5.17 -21.95 -6.03
C VAL A 11 -5.80 -20.59 -5.73
N TRP A 12 -5.70 -20.10 -4.49
CA TRP A 12 -6.16 -18.76 -4.11
C TRP A 12 -5.36 -18.23 -2.91
N GLU A 13 -5.12 -16.92 -2.86
CA GLU A 13 -4.48 -16.28 -1.72
C GLU A 13 -5.14 -14.93 -1.40
N ALA A 14 -5.53 -14.75 -0.14
CA ALA A 14 -6.18 -13.53 0.32
C ALA A 14 -5.30 -12.28 0.16
N SER A 15 -3.97 -12.43 0.18
CA SER A 15 -3.03 -11.32 0.00
C SER A 15 -3.10 -10.69 -1.39
N LEU A 16 -3.63 -11.42 -2.38
CA LEU A 16 -3.86 -10.91 -3.73
C LEU A 16 -5.06 -9.97 -3.80
N TYR A 17 -5.95 -10.01 -2.81
CA TYR A 17 -7.19 -9.23 -2.73
C TYR A 17 -7.26 -8.44 -1.42
N PRO A 18 -6.36 -7.47 -1.22
CA PRO A 18 -6.37 -6.67 0.01
C PRO A 18 -7.66 -5.84 0.10
N THR A 19 -8.18 -5.68 1.32
CA THR A 19 -9.39 -4.91 1.60
C THR A 19 -9.03 -3.47 1.94
N ASP A 20 -9.03 -3.08 3.21
CA ASP A 20 -8.65 -1.75 3.66
C ASP A 20 -7.25 -1.71 4.30
N THR A 21 -6.59 -2.87 4.43
CA THR A 21 -5.41 -3.06 5.26
C THR A 21 -4.28 -3.80 4.52
N LEU A 22 -3.04 -3.38 4.74
CA LEU A 22 -1.81 -4.10 4.40
C LEU A 22 -1.09 -4.53 5.68
N LEU A 23 -0.84 -5.83 5.79
CA LEU A 23 -0.07 -6.43 6.88
C LEU A 23 1.43 -6.34 6.61
N LEU A 24 2.21 -6.48 7.68
CA LEU A 24 3.67 -6.43 7.60
C LEU A 24 4.19 -7.46 6.58
N GLY A 25 5.05 -7.00 5.67
CA GLY A 25 5.63 -7.80 4.59
C GLY A 25 4.73 -7.95 3.35
N GLN A 26 3.44 -7.62 3.43
CA GLN A 26 2.55 -7.68 2.27
C GLN A 26 2.90 -6.62 1.24
N VAL A 27 2.59 -6.96 -0.02
CA VAL A 27 2.93 -6.19 -1.20
C VAL A 27 1.65 -5.77 -1.93
N MET A 28 1.59 -4.51 -2.34
CA MET A 28 0.56 -3.97 -3.23
C MET A 28 1.17 -3.63 -4.59
N ARG A 29 0.51 -4.02 -5.68
CA ARG A 29 0.94 -3.85 -7.07
C ARG A 29 0.00 -2.92 -7.84
N GLU A 30 0.37 -2.56 -9.08
CA GLU A 30 -0.34 -1.58 -9.94
C GLU A 30 -1.84 -1.87 -10.16
N ASN A 31 -2.26 -3.14 -10.07
CA ASN A 31 -3.66 -3.55 -10.24
C ASN A 31 -4.38 -3.89 -8.92
N GLN A 32 -3.75 -3.61 -7.79
CA GLN A 32 -4.33 -3.81 -6.47
C GLN A 32 -4.68 -2.46 -5.88
N ARG A 33 -5.72 -2.45 -5.06
CA ARG A 33 -6.14 -1.25 -4.32
C ARG A 33 -6.54 -1.62 -2.90
N LEU A 34 -6.34 -0.68 -1.99
CA LEU A 34 -7.07 -0.68 -0.73
C LEU A 34 -8.38 0.09 -0.91
N THR A 35 -9.46 -0.36 -0.29
CA THR A 35 -10.73 0.36 -0.27
C THR A 35 -11.15 0.51 1.17
N SER A 36 -11.44 1.75 1.58
CA SER A 36 -11.88 2.04 2.93
C SER A 36 -13.17 1.32 3.24
N ARG A 37 -13.51 1.23 4.53
CA ARG A 37 -14.83 0.78 4.96
C ARG A 37 -15.83 1.93 4.86
N ILE A 38 -17.13 1.61 4.88
CA ILE A 38 -18.20 2.64 5.01
C ILE A 38 -18.18 3.20 6.44
N THR A 39 -18.10 2.34 7.46
CA THR A 39 -18.01 2.76 8.87
C THR A 39 -17.11 1.81 9.67
N SER A 40 -16.90 2.11 10.96
CA SER A 40 -16.16 1.24 11.88
C SER A 40 -16.79 -0.15 12.03
N VAL A 41 -18.12 -0.25 11.90
CA VAL A 41 -18.89 -1.49 12.03
C VAL A 41 -19.27 -2.10 10.68
N ASN A 42 -19.41 -1.29 9.63
CA ASN A 42 -19.74 -1.76 8.29
C ASN A 42 -18.48 -1.85 7.42
N ALA A 43 -17.98 -3.08 7.27
CA ALA A 43 -16.79 -3.39 6.48
C ALA A 43 -17.00 -3.46 4.95
N SER A 44 -18.18 -3.05 4.46
CA SER A 44 -18.43 -2.92 3.02
C SER A 44 -17.57 -1.82 2.40
N GLN A 45 -17.41 -1.84 1.07
CA GLN A 45 -16.60 -0.87 0.34
C GLN A 45 -17.13 0.56 0.51
N GLY A 46 -16.29 1.42 1.08
CA GLY A 46 -16.52 2.84 1.26
C GLY A 46 -16.11 3.67 0.06
N LEU A 47 -16.06 4.99 0.27
CA LEU A 47 -15.82 5.96 -0.79
C LEU A 47 -14.35 6.18 -1.11
N PHE A 48 -13.43 5.82 -0.23
CA PHE A 48 -12.01 6.06 -0.46
C PHE A 48 -11.32 4.79 -0.95
N TYR A 49 -10.47 4.93 -1.95
CA TYR A 49 -9.59 3.84 -2.34
C TYR A 49 -8.17 4.34 -2.61
N LEU A 50 -7.19 3.48 -2.38
CA LEU A 50 -5.77 3.75 -2.55
C LEU A 50 -5.23 2.81 -3.63
N SER A 51 -4.63 3.35 -4.68
CA SER A 51 -3.98 2.57 -5.74
C SER A 51 -2.54 3.03 -5.95
N LEU A 52 -1.79 2.33 -6.81
CA LEU A 52 -0.46 2.77 -7.23
C LEU A 52 -0.52 3.54 -8.55
N ASN A 53 0.42 4.46 -8.72
CA ASN A 53 0.80 5.01 -10.01
C ASN A 53 2.33 4.93 -10.17
N SER A 54 2.88 5.54 -11.22
CA SER A 54 4.33 5.54 -11.47
C SER A 54 5.17 6.22 -10.38
N LEU A 55 4.57 7.08 -9.55
CA LEU A 55 5.23 7.93 -8.56
C LEU A 55 5.11 7.38 -7.12
N GLY A 56 4.01 6.70 -6.80
CA GLY A 56 3.72 6.30 -5.43
C GLY A 56 2.32 5.73 -5.24
N MET A 57 1.84 5.82 -4.00
CA MET A 57 0.49 5.47 -3.59
C MET A 57 -0.40 6.71 -3.71
N VAL A 58 -1.57 6.58 -4.31
CA VAL A 58 -2.51 7.67 -4.51
C VAL A 58 -3.87 7.29 -3.99
N ALA A 59 -4.42 8.13 -3.12
CA ALA A 59 -5.77 7.96 -2.60
C ALA A 59 -6.75 8.77 -3.45
N TYR A 60 -7.89 8.16 -3.70
CA TYR A 60 -8.97 8.71 -4.49
C TYR A 60 -10.29 8.64 -3.72
N LEU A 61 -11.12 9.65 -3.96
CA LEU A 61 -12.54 9.63 -3.63
C LEU A 61 -13.31 9.08 -4.84
N MET A 62 -14.12 8.06 -4.58
CA MET A 62 -15.02 7.41 -5.53
C MET A 62 -16.09 8.39 -6.04
N GLY A 63 -16.38 8.33 -7.33
CA GLY A 63 -17.41 9.12 -8.02
C GLY A 63 -17.31 8.90 -9.52
N ASP A 64 -18.21 9.52 -10.30
CA ASP A 64 -18.22 9.42 -11.77
C ASP A 64 -16.87 9.81 -12.40
N LYS A 65 -16.19 10.76 -11.75
CA LYS A 65 -14.79 11.11 -12.00
C LYS A 65 -14.03 10.99 -10.68
N PRO A 66 -13.21 9.93 -10.48
CA PRO A 66 -12.46 9.77 -9.26
C PRO A 66 -11.55 10.97 -8.99
N THR A 67 -11.67 11.54 -7.79
CA THR A 67 -10.89 12.72 -7.41
C THR A 67 -9.70 12.30 -6.57
N GLN A 68 -8.50 12.73 -6.93
CA GLN A 68 -7.29 12.48 -6.14
C GLN A 68 -7.29 13.32 -4.87
N CYS A 69 -7.14 12.67 -3.71
CA CYS A 69 -7.17 13.32 -2.39
C CYS A 69 -5.78 13.41 -1.74
N LEU A 70 -4.94 12.39 -1.94
CA LEU A 70 -3.63 12.30 -1.30
C LEU A 70 -2.65 11.56 -2.21
N THR A 71 -1.38 11.96 -2.16
CA THR A 71 -0.28 11.20 -2.75
C THR A 71 0.79 10.96 -1.71
N VAL A 72 1.16 9.70 -1.54
CA VAL A 72 2.23 9.25 -0.64
C VAL A 72 3.30 8.59 -1.49
N GLY A 73 4.49 9.17 -1.49
CA GLY A 73 5.62 8.65 -2.24
C GLY A 73 6.93 9.28 -1.77
N PRO A 74 8.07 8.67 -2.12
CA PRO A 74 9.37 9.23 -1.80
C PRO A 74 9.59 10.55 -2.56
N ALA A 75 9.82 11.64 -1.83
CA ALA A 75 10.00 12.98 -2.39
C ALA A 75 11.14 13.06 -3.44
N ALA A 76 12.23 12.33 -3.23
CA ALA A 76 13.35 12.26 -4.17
C ALA A 76 12.97 11.63 -5.52
N GLU A 77 12.00 10.72 -5.57
CA GLU A 77 11.57 10.05 -6.81
C GLU A 77 10.60 10.92 -7.60
N ALA A 78 9.76 11.72 -6.93
CA ALA A 78 8.94 12.74 -7.59
C ALA A 78 9.82 13.76 -8.35
N VAL A 79 11.00 14.09 -7.82
CA VAL A 79 11.99 14.96 -8.46
C VAL A 79 12.79 14.22 -9.54
N ALA A 80 13.13 12.94 -9.37
CA ALA A 80 13.87 12.18 -10.39
C ALA A 80 13.06 11.95 -11.68
N LEU A 81 11.74 11.77 -11.57
CA LEU A 81 10.83 11.56 -12.72
C LEU A 81 10.61 12.82 -13.56
N SER A 82 10.95 14.02 -13.06
CA SER A 82 10.97 15.25 -13.87
C SER A 82 12.22 15.36 -14.74
N THR A 83 13.21 14.47 -14.56
CA THR A 83 14.39 14.39 -15.44
C THR A 83 14.20 13.32 -16.52
N PRO A 84 14.18 13.67 -17.81
CA PRO A 84 13.75 12.78 -18.90
C PRO A 84 14.71 11.60 -19.20
N LYS A 85 15.85 11.47 -18.50
CA LYS A 85 16.90 10.50 -18.84
C LYS A 85 16.74 9.11 -18.23
N GLN A 86 15.85 8.92 -17.24
CA GLN A 86 15.55 7.60 -16.66
C GLN A 86 14.08 7.50 -16.25
N VAL A 87 13.26 6.95 -17.13
CA VAL A 87 11.90 6.56 -16.74
C VAL A 87 12.01 5.43 -15.71
N ARG A 88 11.53 5.69 -14.49
CA ARG A 88 11.43 4.72 -13.41
C ARG A 88 9.97 4.30 -13.28
N HIS A 89 9.73 3.00 -13.20
CA HIS A 89 8.37 2.47 -13.03
C HIS A 89 8.24 1.83 -11.66
N LEU A 90 7.37 2.37 -10.80
CA LEU A 90 7.00 1.72 -9.55
C LEU A 90 6.37 0.37 -9.87
N LYS A 91 6.95 -0.72 -9.35
CA LYS A 91 6.44 -2.08 -9.58
C LYS A 91 5.50 -2.50 -8.47
N PHE A 92 5.89 -2.20 -7.24
CA PHE A 92 5.10 -2.52 -6.07
C PHE A 92 5.55 -1.72 -4.85
N VAL A 93 4.67 -1.65 -3.86
CA VAL A 93 4.99 -1.17 -2.52
C VAL A 93 4.87 -2.30 -1.53
N GLN A 94 5.70 -2.28 -0.50
CA GLN A 94 5.66 -3.26 0.58
C GLN A 94 5.50 -2.54 1.90
N PHE A 95 4.59 -3.01 2.74
CA PHE A 95 4.54 -2.52 4.12
C PHE A 95 5.68 -3.16 4.92
N ILE A 96 6.56 -2.32 5.47
CA ILE A 96 7.77 -2.73 6.20
C ILE A 96 7.70 -2.22 7.64
N VAL A 97 8.57 -2.74 8.51
CA VAL A 97 8.57 -2.32 9.92
C VAL A 97 8.85 -0.83 9.98
N GLY A 98 7.92 -0.08 10.57
CA GLY A 98 8.02 1.37 10.70
C GLY A 98 8.00 2.09 9.36
N GLY A 99 7.32 1.60 8.32
CA GLY A 99 7.25 2.38 7.08
C GLY A 99 6.72 1.66 5.84
N ILE A 100 6.98 2.28 4.70
CA ILE A 100 6.55 1.80 3.37
C ILE A 100 7.78 1.74 2.47
N GLY A 101 8.07 0.56 1.92
CA GLY A 101 9.11 0.37 0.92
C GLY A 101 8.53 0.50 -0.49
N PHE A 102 9.14 1.33 -1.32
CA PHE A 102 8.81 1.55 -2.72
C PHE A 102 9.86 0.88 -3.60
N TYR A 103 9.41 0.05 -4.54
CA TYR A 103 10.30 -0.75 -5.39
C TYR A 103 10.12 -0.35 -6.86
N PHE A 104 11.13 0.30 -7.41
CA PHE A 104 11.13 0.85 -8.77
C PHE A 104 12.01 0.00 -9.68
N GLN A 105 11.61 -0.11 -10.95
CA GLN A 105 12.43 -0.70 -12.00
C GLN A 105 13.04 0.40 -12.89
N THR A 106 14.35 0.30 -13.14
CA THR A 106 15.08 1.24 -14.01
C THR A 106 16.11 0.46 -14.83
N LYS A 107 15.99 0.49 -16.17
CA LYS A 107 16.88 -0.24 -17.09
C LYS A 107 17.11 -1.72 -16.68
N GLY A 108 16.04 -2.40 -16.27
CA GLY A 108 16.09 -3.80 -15.84
C GLY A 108 16.59 -4.04 -14.41
N LYS A 109 17.10 -3.03 -13.69
CA LYS A 109 17.50 -3.15 -12.28
C LYS A 109 16.40 -2.69 -11.34
N MET A 110 16.26 -3.37 -10.20
CA MET A 110 15.34 -2.99 -9.13
C MET A 110 16.04 -2.07 -8.13
N ASN A 111 15.42 -0.93 -7.86
CA ASN A 111 15.83 0.04 -6.85
C ASN A 111 14.78 0.10 -5.74
N LYS A 112 15.21 0.35 -4.51
CA LYS A 112 14.35 0.45 -3.33
C LYS A 112 14.55 1.79 -2.64
N THR A 113 13.45 2.44 -2.32
CA THR A 113 13.41 3.67 -1.51
C THR A 113 12.36 3.47 -0.42
N ALA A 114 12.58 3.97 0.80
CA ALA A 114 11.67 3.76 1.91
C ALA A 114 11.19 5.08 2.51
N LEU A 115 9.90 5.14 2.84
CA LEU A 115 9.32 6.14 3.71
C LEU A 115 9.23 5.56 5.11
N ASN A 116 10.13 5.99 5.99
CA ASN A 116 10.18 5.51 7.36
C ASN A 116 9.39 6.44 8.28
N VAL A 117 8.65 5.83 9.20
CA VAL A 117 7.93 6.45 10.31
C VAL A 117 8.54 5.90 11.59
N SER A 118 8.97 6.78 12.50
CA SER A 118 9.49 6.35 13.79
C SER A 118 8.42 5.56 14.54
N SER A 119 8.62 4.24 14.70
CA SER A 119 7.70 3.37 15.43
C SER A 119 8.47 2.24 16.12
N SER A 120 8.21 2.06 17.40
CA SER A 120 8.76 0.96 18.22
C SER A 120 7.76 -0.20 18.39
N ALA A 121 6.57 -0.11 17.76
CA ALA A 121 5.53 -1.12 17.91
C ALA A 121 5.95 -2.48 17.33
N THR A 122 5.65 -3.57 18.04
CA THR A 122 6.01 -4.94 17.64
C THR A 122 5.07 -5.49 16.59
N ILE A 123 3.77 -5.19 16.70
CA ILE A 123 2.75 -5.57 15.73
C ILE A 123 2.33 -4.31 14.99
N GLN A 124 2.35 -4.32 13.67
CA GLN A 124 1.99 -3.17 12.84
C GLN A 124 1.14 -3.58 11.64
N PHE A 125 0.24 -2.68 11.23
CA PHE A 125 -0.48 -2.77 9.96
C PHE A 125 -0.76 -1.37 9.42
N LEU A 126 -0.82 -1.26 8.09
CA LEU A 126 -1.17 -0.04 7.38
C LEU A 126 -2.63 -0.12 6.95
N ARG A 127 -3.43 0.92 7.22
CA ARG A 127 -4.86 0.91 6.92
C ARG A 127 -5.32 2.21 6.27
N LEU A 128 -6.19 2.09 5.27
CA LEU A 128 -6.98 3.20 4.73
C LEU A 128 -8.31 3.27 5.49
N ASP A 129 -8.45 4.29 6.33
CA ASP A 129 -9.63 4.44 7.19
C ASP A 129 -10.83 5.06 6.47
N ILE A 130 -11.96 5.04 7.17
CA ILE A 130 -13.27 5.54 6.71
C ILE A 130 -13.27 7.02 6.32
N ASP A 131 -12.29 7.78 6.82
CA ASP A 131 -12.10 9.21 6.53
C ASP A 131 -11.13 9.47 5.38
N GLY A 132 -10.64 8.41 4.72
CA GLY A 132 -9.64 8.49 3.66
C GLY A 132 -8.21 8.67 4.15
N GLY A 133 -7.99 8.67 5.48
CA GLY A 133 -6.65 8.73 6.07
C GLY A 133 -5.91 7.40 5.95
N LEU A 134 -4.65 7.45 5.50
CA LEU A 134 -3.76 6.29 5.49
C LEU A 134 -2.90 6.30 6.76
N ARG A 135 -3.08 5.31 7.64
CA ARG A 135 -2.46 5.27 8.97
C ARG A 135 -1.72 3.96 9.23
N ILE A 136 -0.60 4.06 9.95
CA ILE A 136 0.08 2.90 10.52
C ILE A 136 -0.42 2.73 11.94
N TYR A 137 -1.03 1.58 12.21
CA TYR A 137 -1.42 1.17 13.54
C TYR A 137 -0.36 0.25 14.12
N GLY A 138 -0.09 0.41 15.41
CA GLY A 138 0.92 -0.35 16.12
C GLY A 138 0.41 -0.81 17.49
N TRP A 139 0.85 -1.98 17.92
CA TRP A 139 0.68 -2.46 19.30
C TRP A 139 2.02 -2.88 19.90
N ASN A 140 2.28 -2.43 21.13
CA ASN A 140 3.42 -2.86 21.92
C ASN A 140 2.91 -3.60 23.17
N PRO A 141 3.17 -4.91 23.30
CA PRO A 141 2.68 -5.69 24.43
C PRO A 141 3.30 -5.28 25.77
N ARG A 142 4.37 -4.47 25.78
CA ARG A 142 5.03 -3.97 26.98
C ARG A 142 4.40 -2.70 27.58
N ASP A 143 3.42 -2.09 26.91
CA ASP A 143 2.74 -0.89 27.39
C ASP A 143 1.50 -1.23 28.25
N ARG A 144 1.50 -2.41 28.90
CA ARG A 144 0.48 -2.87 29.86
C ARG A 144 1.04 -2.95 31.26
#